data_AF-A0A7W9XJ99-F1
#
_entry.id   AF-A0A7W9XJ99-F1
#
_cell.length_a   1.000
_cell.length_b   1.000
_cell.length_c   1.000
_cell.angle_alpha   90.00
_cell.angle_beta   90.00
_cell.angle_gamma   90.00
#
_symmetry.space_group_name_H-M   'P 1'
#
loop_
_entity.id
_entity.type
_entity.pdbx_description
1 polymer ?
#
loop_
_entity_poly.entity_id
_entity_poly.type
_entity_poly.pdbx_seq_one_letter_code
_entity_poly.pdbx_strand_id
1 'polypeptide(L)' 'MASFWSTGGAILKPAMKEFLQLREEDNVMGVLYLGYANQCPEGQRNIPLQEKVQWVK' A
#
# COMPACT_ATOMS: atom_id res chain seq x y z
N MET A 1 -11.08 6.06 -13.34
CA MET A 1 -10.80 4.88 -12.48
C MET A 1 -9.88 5.36 -11.37
N ALA A 2 -10.22 5.07 -10.11
CA ALA A 2 -9.45 5.47 -8.94
C ALA A 2 -9.05 4.22 -8.14
N SER A 3 -7.98 4.34 -7.34
CA SER A 3 -7.52 3.27 -6.46
C SER A 3 -7.06 3.78 -5.11
N PHE A 4 -7.12 2.91 -4.09
CA PHE A 4 -6.60 3.16 -2.75
C PHE A 4 -5.91 1.91 -2.22
N TRP A 5 -4.65 2.05 -1.79
CA TRP A 5 -3.91 0.97 -1.12
C TRP A 5 -4.10 1.08 0.39
N SER A 6 -4.53 -0.01 1.04
CA SER A 6 -4.54 -0.11 2.51
C SER A 6 -3.89 -1.39 3.01
N THR A 7 -3.39 -1.34 4.24
CA THR A 7 -2.84 -2.48 4.99
C THR A 7 -3.50 -2.65 6.37
N GLY A 8 -4.65 -2.02 6.60
CA GLY A 8 -5.33 -2.02 7.89
C GLY A 8 -6.06 -3.33 8.26
N GLY A 9 -6.35 -3.50 9.55
CA GLY A 9 -7.25 -4.55 10.06
C GLY A 9 -6.71 -5.97 9.90
N ALA A 10 -7.54 -6.84 9.31
CA ALA A 10 -7.22 -8.25 9.09
C ALA A 10 -6.22 -8.49 7.94
N ILE A 11 -5.97 -7.49 7.10
CA ILE A 11 -5.20 -7.65 5.85
C ILE A 11 -3.80 -8.24 6.10
N LEU A 12 -3.10 -7.81 7.16
CA LEU A 12 -1.77 -8.31 7.50
C LEU A 12 -1.78 -9.48 8.51
N LYS A 13 -2.95 -10.10 8.77
CA LYS A 13 -3.10 -11.18 9.76
C LYS A 13 -3.06 -12.56 9.09
N PRO A 14 -2.59 -13.61 9.80
CA PRO A 14 -2.57 -14.98 9.28
C PRO A 14 -3.94 -15.46 8.77
N ALA A 15 -5.02 -15.06 9.45
CA ALA A 15 -6.38 -15.39 9.03
C ALA A 15 -6.71 -14.95 7.59
N MET A 16 -6.19 -13.80 7.11
CA MET A 16 -6.40 -13.37 5.72
C MET A 16 -5.59 -14.21 4.74
N LYS A 17 -4.37 -14.59 5.11
CA LYS A 17 -3.53 -15.50 4.33
C LYS A 17 -4.20 -16.88 4.18
N GLU A 18 -4.70 -17.42 5.28
CA GLU A 18 -5.45 -18.69 5.31
C GLU A 18 -6.73 -18.60 4.45
N PHE A 19 -7.49 -17.51 4.60
CA PHE A 19 -8.69 -17.25 3.80
C PHE A 19 -8.40 -17.23 2.29
N LEU A 20 -7.28 -16.60 1.89
CA LEU A 20 -6.84 -16.52 0.49
C LEU A 20 -6.09 -17.77 0.01
N GLN A 21 -5.84 -18.75 0.89
CA GLN A 21 -5.16 -20.01 0.58
C GLN A 21 -3.75 -19.82 0.01
N LEU A 22 -3.01 -18.84 0.55
CA LEU A 22 -1.63 -18.60 0.13
C LEU A 22 -0.66 -19.62 0.72
N ARG A 23 0.52 -19.76 0.10
CA ARG A 23 1.54 -20.72 0.54
C ARG A 23 2.20 -20.29 1.84
N GLU A 24 2.93 -21.20 2.48
CA GLU A 24 3.57 -20.94 3.76
C GLU A 24 4.56 -19.76 3.72
N GLU A 25 5.25 -19.59 2.60
CA GLU A 25 6.19 -18.49 2.35
C GLU A 25 5.52 -17.16 1.98
N ASP A 26 4.25 -17.18 1.58
CA ASP A 26 3.54 -15.99 1.07
C ASP A 26 3.03 -15.09 2.21
N ASN A 27 3.04 -13.78 1.97
CA ASN A 27 2.48 -12.78 2.89
C ASN A 27 1.54 -11.82 2.16
N VAL A 28 0.42 -11.49 2.79
CA VAL A 28 -0.48 -10.45 2.29
C VAL A 28 0.15 -9.09 2.59
N MET A 29 0.46 -8.32 1.55
CA MET A 29 1.09 -7.00 1.68
C MET A 29 0.09 -5.85 1.82
N GLY A 30 -1.15 -6.06 1.40
CA GLY A 30 -2.15 -5.01 1.31
C GLY A 30 -3.31 -5.39 0.42
N VAL A 31 -4.25 -4.48 0.30
CA VAL A 31 -5.38 -4.55 -0.62
C VAL A 31 -5.44 -3.27 -1.45
N LEU A 32 -5.70 -3.43 -2.74
CA LEU A 32 -5.99 -2.34 -3.65
C LEU A 32 -7.50 -2.29 -3.87
N TYR A 33 -8.14 -1.25 -3.32
CA TYR A 33 -9.54 -0.95 -3.61
C TYR A 33 -9.62 -0.21 -4.93
N LEU A 34 -10.47 -0.68 -5.86
CA LEU A 34 -10.66 -0.08 -7.18
C LEU A 34 -12.10 0.42 -7.34
N GLY A 35 -12.28 1.57 -7.98
CA GLY A 35 -13.62 2.10 -8.22
C GLY A 35 -13.68 3.41 -9.00
N TYR A 36 -14.87 4.01 -9.01
CA TYR A 36 -15.09 5.36 -9.53
C TYR A 36 -14.98 6.37 -8.39
N ALA A 37 -14.36 7.52 -8.67
CA ALA A 37 -14.24 8.62 -7.73
C ALA A 37 -14.60 9.92 -8.44
N ASN A 38 -15.23 10.83 -7.71
CA ASN A 38 -15.60 12.16 -8.20
C ASN A 38 -14.45 13.17 -8.07
N GLN A 39 -13.39 12.82 -7.35
CA GLN A 39 -12.24 13.68 -7.06
C GLN A 39 -10.95 13.01 -7.53
N CYS A 40 -10.05 13.81 -8.09
CA CYS A 40 -8.71 13.40 -8.48
C CYS A 40 -7.72 14.38 -7.84
N PRO A 41 -7.27 14.11 -6.60
CA PRO A 41 -6.34 15.02 -5.92
C PRO A 41 -4.99 15.05 -6.64
N GLU A 42 -4.35 16.21 -6.66
CA GLU A 42 -2.99 16.32 -7.18
C GLU A 42 -1.98 15.66 -6.22
N GLY A 43 -0.96 15.02 -6.79
CA GLY A 43 0.09 14.39 -6.00
C GLY A 43 0.94 15.43 -5.28
N GLN A 44 1.08 15.29 -3.96
CA GLN A 44 1.86 16.20 -3.14
C GLN A 44 3.17 15.55 -2.67
N ARG A 45 4.29 16.27 -2.81
CA ARG A 45 5.56 15.92 -2.17
C ARG A 45 5.64 16.63 -0.82
N ASN A 46 5.50 15.88 0.26
CA ASN A 46 5.52 16.43 1.61
C ASN A 46 6.92 16.74 2.15
N ILE A 47 7.96 16.09 1.63
CA ILE A 47 9.34 16.22 2.11
C ILE A 47 10.27 16.52 0.92
N PRO A 48 11.08 17.58 0.98
CA PRO A 48 12.09 17.89 -0.03
C PRO A 48 13.03 16.71 -0.28
N LEU A 49 13.49 16.55 -1.52
CA LEU A 49 14.35 15.42 -1.91
C LEU A 49 15.68 15.42 -1.13
N GLN A 50 16.23 16.60 -0.87
CA GLN A 50 17.51 16.80 -0.21
C GLN A 50 17.52 16.25 1.23
N GLU A 51 16.35 16.22 1.89
CA GLU A 51 16.21 15.63 3.23
C GLU A 51 16.15 14.09 3.20
N LYS A 52 15.93 13.48 2.02
CA LYS A 52 15.84 12.04 1.83
C LYS A 52 17.11 11.42 1.25
N VAL A 53 18.07 12.24 0.82
CA VAL A 53 19.27 11.77 0.11
C VAL A 53 20.52 12.16 0.89
N GLN A 54 21.33 11.16 1.25
CA GLN A 54 22.65 11.36 1.81
C GLN A 54 23.70 10.76 0.87
N TRP A 55 24.61 11.59 0.37
CA TRP A 55 25.70 11.15 -0.50
C TRP A 55 26.90 10.76 0.36
N VAL A 56 27.43 9.55 0.16
CA VAL A 56 28.64 9.06 0.82
C VAL A 56 29.76 9.02 -0.21
N LYS A 57 30.94 9.52 0.17
CA LYS A 57 32.15 9.50 -0.66
C LYS A 57 32.92 8.20 -0.49
#